data_AF-A0A968QPP1-F1
#
_entry.id   AF-A0A968QPP1-F1
#
_cell.length_a   1.000
_cell.length_b   1.000
_cell.length_c   1.000
_cell.angle_alpha   90.00
_cell.angle_beta   90.00
_cell.angle_gamma   90.00
#
_symmetry.space_group_name_H-M   'P 1'
#
loop_
_entity.id
_entity.type
_entity.pdbx_description
1 polymer ?
#
loop_
_entity_poly.entity_id
_entity_poly.type
_entity_poly.pdbx_seq_one_letter_code
_entity_poly.pdbx_strand_id
1 'polypeptide(L)'
;MNCWSESELQDNRPTSARQSGKSISKVRLRCVAPKKIREKTVLLIDDVYTTGTTVSECAKALLHSGAKQVDVLTLAKAVLHEA
;
A
#
# COMPACT_ATOMS: atom_id res chain seq x y z
N MET A 1 13.23 -3.17 -31.34
CA MET A 1 11.76 -3.34 -31.33
C MET A 1 11.27 -3.50 -29.89
N ASN A 2 11.36 -2.45 -29.08
CA ASN A 2 10.71 -2.41 -27.77
C ASN A 2 9.92 -1.10 -27.73
N CYS A 3 8.63 -1.17 -28.07
CA CYS A 3 7.70 -0.05 -28.00
C CYS A 3 7.06 -0.08 -26.61
N TRP A 4 7.70 0.61 -25.65
CA TRP A 4 7.02 0.97 -24.41
C TRP A 4 6.20 2.22 -24.74
N SER A 5 4.88 2.08 -24.87
CA SER A 5 3.99 3.21 -25.10
C SER A 5 3.93 4.11 -23.86
N GLU A 6 4.12 5.41 -24.03
CA GLU A 6 4.10 6.48 -23.02
C GLU A 6 2.77 6.65 -22.24
N SER A 7 1.84 5.70 -22.32
CA SER A 7 0.50 5.80 -21.73
C SER A 7 0.35 5.22 -20.32
N GLU A 8 1.40 4.64 -19.70
CA GLU A 8 1.30 3.97 -18.38
C GLU A 8 2.26 4.51 -17.31
N LEU A 9 2.66 5.79 -17.40
CA LEU A 9 3.31 6.50 -16.30
C LEU A 9 2.36 7.58 -15.77
N GLN A 10 1.43 7.18 -14.89
CA GLN A 10 0.77 8.15 -14.03
C GLN A 10 1.79 8.69 -13.02
N ASP A 11 2.26 9.90 -13.30
CA ASP A 11 3.04 10.77 -12.42
C ASP A 11 2.41 10.81 -11.03
N ASN A 12 3.09 10.21 -10.06
CA ASN A 12 2.65 10.14 -8.67
C ASN A 12 3.67 10.83 -7.76
N ARG A 13 4.20 11.99 -8.18
CA ARG A 13 5.03 12.85 -7.32
C ARG A 13 4.16 13.43 -6.20
N PRO A 14 4.40 13.10 -4.92
CA PRO A 14 3.76 13.84 -3.84
C PRO A 14 4.47 15.20 -3.75
N THR A 15 3.88 16.23 -4.36
CA THR A 15 4.26 17.61 -4.09
C THR A 15 3.85 17.93 -2.66
N SER A 16 4.81 18.50 -1.92
CA SER A 16 4.73 18.94 -0.52
C SER A 16 3.35 19.49 -0.16
N ALA A 17 2.51 18.65 0.45
CA ALA A 17 1.24 19.07 1.02
C ALA A 17 1.20 18.55 2.45
N ARG A 18 1.17 19.49 3.40
CA ARG A 18 0.76 19.26 4.79
C ARG A 18 -0.44 18.30 4.79
N GLN A 19 -0.24 17.05 5.22
CA GLN A 19 -1.33 16.11 5.37
C GLN A 19 -2.06 16.39 6.68
N SER A 20 -2.84 17.46 6.68
CA SER A 20 -3.92 17.65 7.64
C SER A 20 -4.94 16.54 7.43
N GLY A 21 -4.83 15.46 8.22
CA GLY A 21 -5.90 14.55 8.65
C GLY A 21 -7.06 14.26 7.69
N LYS A 22 -6.82 14.08 6.38
CA LYS A 22 -7.87 13.61 5.47
C LYS A 22 -7.92 12.09 5.56
N SER A 23 -8.86 11.58 6.34
CA SER A 23 -9.29 10.19 6.31
C SER A 23 -9.51 9.81 4.83
N ILE A 24 -8.67 8.91 4.29
CA ILE A 24 -8.80 8.42 2.92
C ILE A 24 -10.06 7.56 2.90
N SER A 25 -11.21 8.21 2.70
CA SER A 25 -12.50 7.57 2.55
C SER A 25 -12.50 6.82 1.22
N LYS A 26 -12.08 5.55 1.28
CA LYS A 26 -12.25 4.49 0.27
C LYS A 26 -11.17 4.43 -0.83
N VAL A 27 -9.94 4.03 -0.44
CA VAL A 27 -8.94 3.52 -1.39
C VAL A 27 -9.20 2.04 -1.67
N ARG A 28 -9.02 1.60 -2.92
CA ARG A 28 -9.10 0.18 -3.30
C ARG A 28 -7.84 -0.19 -4.09
N LEU A 29 -7.13 -1.20 -3.60
CA LEU A 29 -5.88 -1.65 -4.20
C LEU A 29 -6.07 -2.97 -4.96
N ARG A 30 -5.21 -3.20 -5.95
CA ARG A 30 -5.20 -4.41 -6.79
C ARG A 30 -3.78 -4.97 -6.88
N CYS A 31 -3.64 -6.29 -6.72
CA CYS A 31 -2.39 -6.97 -7.03
C CYS A 31 -2.24 -7.14 -8.56
N VAL A 32 -1.16 -6.61 -9.12
CA VAL A 32 -0.89 -6.69 -10.57
C VAL A 32 -0.27 -8.05 -10.97
N ALA A 33 0.38 -8.74 -10.03
CA ALA A 33 1.11 -9.98 -10.29
C ALA A 33 0.73 -11.13 -9.33
N PRO A 34 -0.55 -11.55 -9.29
CA PRO A 34 -1.04 -12.56 -8.34
C PRO A 34 -0.28 -13.89 -8.41
N LYS A 35 0.13 -14.31 -9.61
CA LYS A 35 0.92 -15.54 -9.82
C LYS A 35 2.25 -15.56 -9.04
N LYS A 36 2.85 -14.39 -8.78
CA LYS A 36 4.14 -14.30 -8.07
C LYS A 36 4.03 -14.51 -6.57
N ILE A 37 2.85 -14.29 -5.99
CA ILE A 37 2.60 -14.29 -4.54
C ILE A 37 1.70 -15.44 -4.07
N ARG A 38 1.14 -16.22 -4.99
CA ARG A 38 0.23 -17.33 -4.68
C ARG A 38 0.88 -18.35 -3.73
N GLU A 39 0.17 -18.70 -2.66
CA GLU A 39 0.60 -19.59 -1.56
C GLU A 39 1.85 -19.13 -0.79
N LYS A 40 2.31 -17.89 -0.99
CA LYS A 40 3.47 -17.34 -0.29
C LYS A 40 3.07 -16.54 0.95
N THR A 41 3.97 -16.53 1.92
CA THR A 41 3.97 -15.53 3.00
C THR A 41 4.62 -14.26 2.46
N VAL A 42 3.94 -13.11 2.62
CA VAL A 42 4.37 -11.81 2.13
C VAL A 42 4.60 -10.87 3.30
N LEU A 43 5.79 -10.25 3.38
CA LEU A 43 6.07 -9.16 4.32
C LEU A 43 5.86 -7.81 3.61
N LEU A 44 4.85 -7.07 4.04
CA LEU A 44 4.62 -5.69 3.61
C LEU A 44 5.47 -4.75 4.46
N ILE A 45 6.27 -3.91 3.81
CA ILE A 45 7.12 -2.93 4.47
C ILE A 45 6.59 -1.53 4.13
N ASP A 46 6.34 -0.73 5.17
CA ASP A 46 5.94 0.67 5.07
C ASP A 46 6.82 1.53 5.99
N ASP A 47 6.91 2.83 5.79
CA ASP A 47 7.70 3.69 6.67
C ASP A 47 6.96 4.01 7.98
N VAL A 48 5.70 4.47 7.89
CA VAL A 48 4.93 4.97 9.03
C VAL A 48 3.51 4.40 9.04
N TYR A 49 3.18 3.68 10.10
CA TYR A 49 1.81 3.26 10.38
C TYR A 49 1.00 4.41 11.00
N THR A 50 0.02 4.93 10.30
CA THR A 50 -0.92 5.95 10.81
C THR A 50 -2.25 5.33 11.25
N THR A 51 -3.32 5.55 10.48
CA THR A 51 -4.65 4.95 10.72
C THR A 51 -4.72 3.48 10.32
N GLY A 52 -3.69 2.97 9.65
CA GLY A 52 -3.64 1.61 9.11
C GLY A 52 -4.45 1.40 7.82
N THR A 53 -5.09 2.44 7.27
CA THR A 53 -5.92 2.31 6.05
C THR A 53 -5.13 1.78 4.87
N THR A 54 -3.95 2.32 4.60
CA THR A 54 -3.08 1.90 3.49
C THR A 54 -2.68 0.43 3.61
N VAL A 55 -2.07 0.04 4.73
CA VAL A 55 -1.60 -1.33 4.95
C VAL A 55 -2.75 -2.35 4.99
N SER A 56 -3.93 -1.96 5.50
CA SER A 56 -5.13 -2.81 5.51
C SER A 56 -5.61 -3.12 4.08
N GLU A 57 -5.71 -2.10 3.22
CA GLU A 57 -6.13 -2.30 1.83
C GLU A 57 -5.07 -3.06 1.00
N CYS A 58 -3.78 -2.85 1.29
CA CYS A 58 -2.69 -3.64 0.69
C CYS A 58 -2.82 -5.12 1.08
N ALA A 59 -2.95 -5.41 2.37
CA ALA A 59 -3.06 -6.78 2.87
C ALA A 59 -4.28 -7.50 2.29
N LYS A 60 -5.44 -6.83 2.26
CA LYS A 60 -6.65 -7.36 1.61
C LYS A 60 -6.40 -7.68 0.14
N ALA A 61 -5.81 -6.77 -0.62
CA ALA A 61 -5.54 -6.98 -2.04
C ALA A 61 -4.61 -8.18 -2.28
N LEU A 62 -3.59 -8.37 -1.44
CA LEU A 62 -2.64 -9.49 -1.52
C LEU A 62 -3.29 -10.83 -1.13
N LEU A 63 -4.06 -10.87 -0.03
CA LEU A 63 -4.78 -12.06 0.40
C LEU A 63 -5.83 -12.50 -0.63
N HIS A 64 -6.64 -11.57 -1.14
CA HIS A 64 -7.60 -11.86 -2.22
C HIS A 64 -6.93 -12.35 -3.51
N SER A 65 -5.64 -12.05 -3.69
CA SER A 65 -4.84 -12.48 -4.83
C SER A 65 -4.13 -13.81 -4.62
N GLY A 66 -4.36 -14.47 -3.49
CA GLY A 66 -3.88 -15.82 -3.18
C GLY A 66 -2.63 -15.89 -2.31
N ALA A 67 -2.20 -14.80 -1.66
CA ALA A 67 -1.17 -14.89 -0.63
C ALA A 67 -1.64 -15.78 0.52
N LYS A 68 -0.75 -16.63 1.05
CA LYS A 68 -1.03 -17.51 2.19
C LYS A 68 -1.15 -16.72 3.49
N GLN A 69 -0.29 -15.72 3.65
CA GLN A 69 -0.21 -14.87 4.83
C GLN A 69 0.40 -13.52 4.43
N VAL A 70 -0.04 -12.45 5.09
CA VAL A 70 0.53 -11.12 4.95
C VAL A 70 0.86 -10.58 6.32
N ASP A 71 2.15 -10.33 6.57
CA ASP A 71 2.64 -9.65 7.77
C ASP A 71 3.04 -8.21 7.41
N VAL A 72 2.99 -7.30 8.39
CA VAL A 72 3.29 -5.88 8.17
C VAL A 72 4.40 -5.44 9.11
N LEU A 73 5.42 -4.78 8.56
CA LEU A 73 6.50 -4.15 9.30
C LEU A 73 6.57 -2.67 8.95
N THR A 74 6.55 -1.80 9.97
CA THR A 74 6.71 -0.36 9.80
C THR A 74 7.80 0.19 10.69
N LEU A 75 8.51 1.23 10.23
CA LEU A 75 9.60 1.84 11.02
C LEU A 75 9.06 2.68 12.19
N ALA A 76 7.92 3.33 12.01
CA ALA A 76 7.29 4.14 13.04
C ALA A 76 5.77 3.95 13.08
N LYS A 77 5.16 4.30 14.21
CA LYS A 77 3.70 4.36 14.38
C LYS A 77 3.32 5.76 14.86
N ALA A 78 2.37 6.40 14.17
CA ALA A 78 1.79 7.63 14.64
C ALA A 78 0.91 7.34 15.87
N VAL A 79 1.24 7.99 16.98
CA VAL A 79 0.46 7.97 18.21
C VAL A 79 -0.15 9.35 18.41
N LEU A 80 -1.42 9.41 18.83
CA LEU A 80 -2.02 10.66 19.29
C LEU A 80 -1.54 10.90 20.71
N HIS A 81 -0.94 12.07 20.95
CA HIS A 81 -0.62 12.54 22.29
C HIS A 81 -1.79 13.39 22.77
N GLU A 82 -2.55 12.88 23.75
CA GLU A 82 -3.50 13.71 24.51
C GLU A 82 -2.66 14.59 25.44
N ALA A 83 -2.80 15.91 25.32
CA ALA A 83 -2.12 16.89 26.18
C ALA A 83 -3.05 17.31 27.33
#